data_AF-Q6AN23-F1
#
_entry.id   AF-Q6AN23-F1
#
_cell.length_a   1.000
_cell.length_b   1.000
_cell.length_c   1.000
_cell.angle_alpha   90.00
_cell.angle_beta   90.00
_cell.angle_gamma   90.00
#
_symmetry.space_group_name_H-M   'P 1'
#
loop_
_entity.id
_entity.type
_entity.pdbx_description
1 polymer ?
#
loop_
_entity_poly.entity_id
_entity_poly.type
_entity_poly.pdbx_seq_one_letter_code
_entity_poly.pdbx_strand_id
1 'polypeptide(L)'
;MDLDSVNKYLHSVFLGVDYKYSNSNLGFALLPVFNKDVEILQGIVGYNGSLPDHLGMTAFNFQTVLSPGGLLRYNTDYYFNSFQEGASADYLYCNLDIDRLTALPYGFTLSNKAHGQLANGQLLGSEQIGLGGYSTVRGFPEREVNIDSGVLLRNELRTPTIALAELVDYSKSLGDLQLLAFWDYGSGRNDYEGENQTLSGYGLGLRYNFGSYVSLRLDYGFQGSGRDIYKNEDSQLHVGLVIGY
;
A
#
# COMPACT_ATOMS: atom_id res chain seq x y z
N MET A 1 7.89 -12.30 -18.21
CA MET A 1 8.35 -13.57 -18.81
C MET A 1 8.19 -14.63 -17.75
N ASP A 2 7.30 -15.57 -18.00
CA ASP A 2 7.09 -16.70 -17.11
C ASP A 2 8.27 -17.68 -17.23
N LEU A 3 8.67 -18.24 -16.09
CA LEU A 3 9.73 -19.23 -16.00
C LEU A 3 9.11 -20.61 -15.74
N ASP A 4 9.84 -21.66 -16.08
CA ASP A 4 9.37 -23.04 -15.87
C ASP A 4 9.09 -23.31 -14.39
N SER A 5 7.87 -23.76 -14.09
CA SER A 5 7.46 -24.03 -12.72
C SER A 5 8.34 -25.07 -12.04
N VAL A 6 8.66 -24.87 -10.75
CA VAL A 6 9.37 -25.85 -9.92
C VAL A 6 8.37 -26.48 -8.95
N ASN A 7 7.95 -27.72 -9.20
CA ASN A 7 6.84 -28.36 -8.49
C ASN A 7 5.54 -27.52 -8.57
N LYS A 8 5.09 -26.99 -7.44
CA LYS A 8 3.92 -26.10 -7.34
C LYS A 8 4.28 -24.61 -7.42
N TYR A 9 5.58 -24.29 -7.45
CA TYR A 9 6.05 -22.93 -7.44
C TYR A 9 5.98 -22.33 -8.84
N LEU A 10 5.21 -21.24 -8.98
CA LEU A 10 5.11 -20.45 -10.20
C LEU A 10 5.94 -19.19 -10.03
N HIS A 11 6.69 -18.81 -11.06
CA HIS A 11 7.52 -17.62 -11.01
C HIS A 11 7.75 -16.97 -12.37
N SER A 12 8.03 -15.69 -12.35
CA SER A 12 8.27 -14.88 -13.54
C SER A 12 9.25 -13.77 -13.24
N VAL A 13 9.93 -13.30 -14.29
CA VAL A 13 10.71 -12.06 -14.26
C VAL A 13 10.04 -11.02 -15.14
N PHE A 14 10.16 -9.75 -14.79
CA PHE A 14 9.68 -8.65 -15.61
C PHE A 14 10.67 -7.50 -15.64
N LEU A 15 10.60 -6.75 -16.74
CA LEU A 15 11.33 -5.52 -16.95
C LEU A 15 10.31 -4.44 -17.30
N GLY A 16 10.50 -3.24 -16.78
CA GLY A 16 9.62 -2.11 -17.00
C GLY A 16 10.40 -0.80 -17.11
N VAL A 17 9.76 0.19 -17.71
CA VAL A 17 10.18 1.58 -17.68
C VAL A 17 8.97 2.39 -17.26
N ASP A 18 9.16 3.30 -16.32
CA ASP A 18 8.14 4.17 -15.77
C ASP A 18 8.52 5.63 -16.01
N TYR A 19 7.57 6.41 -16.51
CA TYR A 19 7.70 7.85 -16.71
C TYR A 19 6.59 8.56 -15.96
N LYS A 20 6.98 9.49 -15.09
CA LYS A 20 6.06 10.34 -14.33
C LYS A 20 6.41 11.80 -14.57
N TYR A 21 5.39 12.61 -14.77
CA TYR A 21 5.48 14.06 -14.76
C TYR A 21 4.57 14.59 -13.65
N SER A 22 5.10 15.49 -12.84
CA SER A 22 4.34 16.14 -11.77
C SER A 22 4.54 17.65 -11.85
N ASN A 23 3.44 18.37 -11.71
CA ASN A 23 3.43 19.81 -11.55
C ASN A 23 2.78 20.17 -10.21
N SER A 24 3.33 21.19 -9.55
CA SER A 24 2.75 21.74 -8.33
C SER A 24 2.59 23.24 -8.47
N ASN A 25 1.33 23.70 -8.40
CA ASN A 25 0.96 25.10 -8.43
C ASN A 25 0.47 25.55 -7.04
N LEU A 26 1.35 26.18 -6.26
CA LEU A 26 0.93 26.81 -5.02
C LEU A 26 0.41 28.22 -5.33
N GLY A 27 -0.90 28.38 -5.22
CA GLY A 27 -1.58 29.68 -5.30
C GLY A 27 -1.78 30.28 -3.92
N PHE A 28 -1.46 31.57 -3.77
CA PHE A 28 -1.89 32.35 -2.60
C PHE A 28 -2.68 33.55 -3.12
N ALA A 29 -3.94 33.67 -2.68
CA ALA A 29 -4.82 34.78 -3.04
C ALA A 29 -4.91 35.09 -4.56
N LEU A 30 -5.26 34.09 -5.37
CA LEU A 30 -5.54 34.17 -6.83
C LEU A 30 -4.33 34.44 -7.75
N LEU A 31 -3.10 34.49 -7.23
CA LEU A 31 -1.88 34.49 -8.04
C LEU A 31 -1.11 33.17 -7.85
N PRO A 32 -0.70 32.47 -8.91
CA PRO A 32 0.23 31.35 -8.78
C PRO A 32 1.59 31.90 -8.33
N VAL A 33 2.06 31.50 -7.14
CA VAL A 33 3.30 32.01 -6.55
C VAL A 33 4.48 31.06 -6.79
N PHE A 34 4.21 29.77 -6.98
CA PHE A 34 5.24 28.78 -7.33
C PHE A 34 4.69 27.75 -8.31
N ASN A 35 5.37 27.59 -9.45
CA ASN A 35 5.19 26.43 -10.33
C ASN A 35 6.47 25.59 -10.24
N LYS A 36 6.35 24.32 -9.84
CA LYS A 36 7.45 23.37 -9.81
C LYS A 36 7.08 22.21 -10.73
N ASP A 37 7.97 21.91 -11.67
CA ASP A 37 7.86 20.79 -12.60
C ASP A 37 8.93 19.75 -12.22
N VAL A 38 8.56 18.47 -12.19
CA VAL A 38 9.51 17.38 -12.01
C VAL A 38 9.15 16.20 -12.90
N GLU A 39 10.18 15.57 -13.46
CA GLU A 39 10.05 14.36 -14.27
C GLU A 39 10.87 13.23 -13.65
N ILE A 40 10.28 12.04 -13.63
CA ILE A 40 10.94 10.79 -13.26
C ILE A 40 10.95 9.91 -14.51
N LEU A 41 12.12 9.38 -14.84
CA LEU A 41 12.27 8.27 -15.78
C LEU A 41 13.10 7.18 -15.11
N GLN A 42 12.47 6.03 -14.85
CA GLN A 42 13.08 4.96 -14.08
C GLN A 42 12.90 3.59 -14.74
N GLY A 43 13.91 2.75 -14.61
CA GLY A 43 13.87 1.35 -14.98
C GLY A 43 13.40 0.50 -13.81
N ILE A 44 12.68 -0.58 -14.11
CA ILE A 44 12.18 -1.53 -13.12
C ILE A 44 12.62 -2.92 -13.56
N VAL A 45 13.21 -3.67 -12.63
CA VAL A 45 13.47 -5.11 -12.78
C VAL A 45 12.77 -5.81 -11.63
N GLY A 46 12.03 -6.88 -11.90
CA GLY A 46 11.36 -7.58 -10.83
C GLY A 46 11.19 -9.06 -11.07
N TYR A 47 10.85 -9.73 -9.98
CA TYR A 47 10.64 -11.16 -9.88
C TYR A 47 9.39 -11.44 -9.05
N ASN A 48 8.48 -12.22 -9.61
CA ASN A 48 7.29 -12.69 -8.91
C ASN A 48 7.45 -14.17 -8.59
N GLY A 49 6.99 -14.55 -7.41
CA GLY A 49 6.90 -15.92 -6.97
C GLY A 49 5.54 -16.21 -6.37
N SER A 50 5.04 -17.42 -6.59
CA SER A 50 3.82 -17.90 -5.97
C SER A 50 3.88 -19.38 -5.65
N LEU A 51 3.57 -19.70 -4.40
CA LEU A 51 3.64 -21.05 -3.86
C LEU A 51 2.35 -21.39 -3.11
N PRO A 52 1.48 -22.23 -3.71
CA PRO A 52 0.37 -22.82 -2.98
C PRO A 52 0.87 -23.98 -2.10
N ASP A 53 0.29 -24.10 -0.91
CA ASP A 53 0.51 -25.19 0.04
C ASP A 53 -0.82 -25.70 0.63
N HIS A 54 -0.74 -26.67 1.54
CA HIS A 54 -1.91 -27.30 2.16
C HIS A 54 -2.82 -26.34 2.95
N LEU A 55 -2.31 -25.21 3.42
CA LEU A 55 -3.05 -24.22 4.20
C LEU A 55 -3.41 -22.98 3.38
N GLY A 56 -2.96 -22.85 2.13
CA GLY A 56 -3.30 -21.70 1.30
C GLY A 56 -2.21 -21.36 0.31
N MET A 57 -1.80 -20.10 0.26
CA MET A 57 -0.91 -19.59 -0.78
C MET A 57 -0.03 -18.45 -0.27
N THR A 58 1.23 -18.49 -0.65
CA THR A 58 2.18 -17.40 -0.44
C THR A 58 2.58 -16.85 -1.80
N ALA A 59 2.40 -15.56 -2.01
CA ALA A 59 2.95 -14.83 -3.14
C ALA A 59 4.03 -13.87 -2.63
N PHE A 60 5.04 -13.61 -3.46
CA PHE A 60 5.98 -12.53 -3.21
C PHE A 60 6.37 -11.83 -4.50
N ASN A 61 6.66 -10.54 -4.39
CA ASN A 61 7.21 -9.72 -5.46
C ASN A 61 8.47 -9.06 -4.92
N PHE A 62 9.57 -9.21 -5.64
CA PHE A 62 10.76 -8.42 -5.42
C PHE A 62 10.98 -7.54 -6.63
N GLN A 63 11.18 -6.25 -6.42
CA GLN A 63 11.49 -5.31 -7.49
C GLN A 63 12.65 -4.39 -7.10
N THR A 64 13.46 -4.06 -8.09
CA THR A 64 14.48 -3.01 -8.00
C THR A 64 14.12 -1.93 -9.00
N VAL A 65 14.12 -0.69 -8.51
CA VAL A 65 13.84 0.51 -9.29
C VAL A 65 15.10 1.36 -9.31
N LEU A 66 15.46 1.85 -10.49
CA LEU A 66 16.63 2.69 -10.70
C LEU A 66 16.27 3.88 -11.58
N SER A 67 16.65 5.07 -11.15
CA SER A 67 16.60 6.30 -11.95
C SER A 67 18.03 6.81 -12.05
N PRO A 68 18.64 6.90 -13.25
CA PRO A 68 19.98 7.45 -13.40
C PRO A 68 20.03 8.98 -13.30
N GLY A 69 18.88 9.66 -13.31
CA GLY A 69 18.80 11.11 -13.40
C GLY A 69 19.31 11.66 -14.74
N GLY A 70 19.05 12.94 -14.98
CA GLY A 70 19.61 13.74 -16.07
C GLY A 70 19.14 13.37 -17.49
N LEU A 71 18.19 12.44 -17.64
CA LEU A 71 17.74 11.96 -18.96
C LEU A 71 16.66 12.86 -19.59
N LEU A 72 15.98 13.65 -18.78
CA LEU A 72 14.88 14.52 -19.18
C LEU A 72 15.08 15.95 -18.66
N ARG A 73 14.24 16.88 -19.14
CA ARG A 73 14.37 18.30 -18.85
C ARG A 73 14.24 18.60 -17.36
N TYR A 74 13.27 17.96 -16.68
CA TYR A 74 12.97 18.20 -15.28
C TYR A 74 13.40 17.04 -14.35
N ASN A 75 14.37 16.23 -14.79
CA ASN A 75 14.87 15.06 -14.09
C ASN A 75 16.28 15.30 -13.54
N THR A 76 16.48 16.33 -12.71
CA THR A 76 17.78 16.62 -12.09
C THR A 76 17.61 16.94 -10.61
N ASP A 77 18.69 16.85 -9.84
CA ASP A 77 18.69 17.15 -8.40
C ASP A 77 18.13 18.54 -8.12
N TYR A 78 18.36 19.53 -9.00
CA TYR A 78 17.80 20.88 -8.87
C TYR A 78 16.26 20.86 -8.80
N TYR A 79 15.61 20.13 -9.71
CA TYR A 79 14.14 20.02 -9.72
C TYR A 79 13.63 19.13 -8.59
N PHE A 80 14.34 18.06 -8.26
CA PHE A 80 13.97 17.15 -7.17
C PHE A 80 14.03 17.84 -5.81
N ASN A 81 15.13 18.54 -5.52
CA ASN A 81 15.31 19.34 -4.30
C ASN A 81 14.25 20.43 -4.15
N SER A 82 13.68 20.92 -5.26
CA SER A 82 12.58 21.88 -5.19
C SER A 82 11.30 21.26 -4.61
N PHE A 83 11.07 19.96 -4.79
CA PHE A 83 9.90 19.25 -4.25
C PHE A 83 10.16 18.64 -2.88
N GLN A 84 11.32 18.02 -2.72
CA GLN A 84 11.74 17.35 -1.50
C GLN A 84 13.21 17.66 -1.26
N GLU A 85 13.51 18.42 -0.22
CA GLU A 85 14.88 18.76 0.13
C GLU A 85 15.70 17.48 0.38
N GLY A 86 16.92 17.44 -0.17
CA GLY A 86 17.81 16.28 -0.08
C GLY A 86 17.54 15.19 -1.13
N ALA A 87 16.45 15.25 -1.89
CA ALA A 87 16.16 14.24 -2.91
C ALA A 87 17.10 14.35 -4.12
N SER A 88 17.59 13.20 -4.57
CA SER A 88 18.43 13.05 -5.76
C SER A 88 17.62 12.52 -6.94
N ALA A 89 17.93 12.95 -8.16
CA ALA A 89 17.36 12.38 -9.38
C ALA A 89 18.03 11.05 -9.78
N ASP A 90 19.26 10.82 -9.31
CA ASP A 90 19.94 9.53 -9.33
C ASP A 90 19.63 8.77 -8.04
N TYR A 91 18.83 7.72 -8.13
CA TYR A 91 18.43 6.92 -6.97
C TYR A 91 18.17 5.47 -7.35
N LEU A 92 18.24 4.63 -6.32
CA LEU A 92 17.92 3.22 -6.37
C LEU A 92 17.14 2.83 -5.13
N TYR A 93 16.05 2.09 -5.32
CA TYR A 93 15.38 1.43 -4.22
C TYR A 93 14.91 0.03 -4.60
N CYS A 94 14.75 -0.81 -3.59
CA CYS A 94 14.21 -2.15 -3.74
C CYS A 94 12.95 -2.32 -2.90
N ASN A 95 11.93 -2.96 -3.46
CA ASN A 95 10.74 -3.37 -2.73
C ASN A 95 10.65 -4.89 -2.62
N LEU A 96 10.12 -5.36 -1.50
CA LEU A 96 9.73 -6.73 -1.27
C LEU A 96 8.31 -6.76 -0.73
N ASP A 97 7.40 -7.33 -1.51
CA ASP A 97 6.03 -7.63 -1.09
C ASP A 97 5.90 -9.12 -0.81
N ILE A 98 5.24 -9.47 0.28
CA ILE A 98 4.88 -10.85 0.64
C ILE A 98 3.40 -10.85 1.02
N ASP A 99 2.61 -11.63 0.30
CA ASP A 99 1.19 -11.85 0.55
C ASP A 99 0.97 -13.31 0.94
N ARG A 100 0.55 -13.56 2.18
CA ARG A 100 0.21 -14.89 2.69
C ARG A 100 -1.29 -14.98 3.01
N LEU A 101 -1.97 -15.89 2.34
CA LEU A 101 -3.34 -16.29 2.67
C LEU A 101 -3.33 -17.68 3.30
N THR A 102 -3.85 -17.79 4.52
CA THR A 102 -3.89 -19.04 5.30
C THR A 102 -5.34 -19.35 5.68
N ALA A 103 -5.85 -20.49 5.23
CA ALA A 103 -7.10 -21.07 5.70
C ALA A 103 -6.95 -21.56 7.14
N LEU A 104 -7.94 -21.23 7.98
CA LEU A 104 -8.03 -21.60 9.37
C LEU A 104 -9.25 -22.52 9.59
N PRO A 105 -9.33 -23.22 10.74
CA PRO A 105 -10.51 -24.01 11.09
C PRO A 105 -11.81 -23.21 11.02
N TYR A 106 -12.92 -23.91 10.83
CA TYR A 106 -14.27 -23.34 10.75
C TYR A 106 -14.48 -22.33 9.60
N GLY A 107 -13.63 -22.37 8.57
CA GLY A 107 -13.75 -21.51 7.38
C GLY A 107 -13.20 -20.09 7.57
N PHE A 108 -12.53 -19.82 8.69
CA PHE A 108 -11.81 -18.57 8.88
C PHE A 108 -10.61 -18.47 7.94
N THR A 109 -10.16 -17.24 7.68
CA THR A 109 -8.98 -17.00 6.86
C THR A 109 -8.11 -15.92 7.49
N LEU A 110 -6.81 -16.15 7.55
CA LEU A 110 -5.82 -15.17 7.95
C LEU A 110 -5.07 -14.66 6.72
N SER A 111 -5.18 -13.36 6.46
CA SER A 111 -4.42 -12.66 5.41
C SER A 111 -3.31 -11.85 6.07
N ASN A 112 -2.06 -12.13 5.72
CA ASN A 112 -0.91 -11.37 6.17
C ASN A 112 -0.22 -10.78 4.94
N LYS A 113 -0.02 -9.47 4.95
CA LYS A 113 0.71 -8.76 3.92
C LYS A 113 1.90 -8.06 4.56
N ALA A 114 3.06 -8.18 3.94
CA ALA A 114 4.25 -7.46 4.31
C ALA A 114 4.78 -6.71 3.08
N HIS A 115 5.14 -5.45 3.25
CA HIS A 115 5.83 -4.65 2.26
C HIS A 115 7.08 -4.08 2.91
N GLY A 116 8.22 -4.18 2.24
CA GLY A 116 9.46 -3.54 2.67
C GLY A 116 10.04 -2.74 1.52
N GLN A 117 10.56 -1.55 1.82
CA GLN A 117 11.32 -0.71 0.88
C GLN A 117 12.69 -0.41 1.49
N LEU A 118 13.73 -0.49 0.66
CA LEU A 118 15.07 -0.05 1.01
C LEU A 118 15.58 0.88 -0.10
N ALA A 119 15.75 2.15 0.22
CA ALA A 119 16.28 3.17 -0.66
C ALA A 119 17.75 3.47 -0.33
N ASN A 120 18.50 3.95 -1.33
CA ASN A 120 19.89 4.40 -1.15
C ASN A 120 20.01 5.87 -0.70
N GLY A 121 18.89 6.58 -0.53
CA GLY A 121 18.84 7.96 -0.10
C GLY A 121 17.42 8.52 -0.11
N GLN A 122 17.32 9.84 0.06
CA GLN A 122 16.06 10.58 0.04
C GLN A 122 15.38 10.46 -1.32
N LEU A 123 14.12 10.03 -1.31
CA LEU A 123 13.27 9.90 -2.48
C LEU A 123 12.26 11.05 -2.55
N LEU A 124 11.71 11.29 -3.74
CA LEU A 124 10.52 12.12 -3.89
C LEU A 124 9.34 11.44 -3.21
N GLY A 125 8.39 12.22 -2.67
CA GLY A 125 7.22 11.68 -1.97
C GLY A 125 6.41 10.66 -2.77
N SER A 126 6.41 10.73 -4.12
CA SER A 126 5.76 9.73 -4.98
C SER A 126 6.41 8.34 -4.92
N GLU A 127 7.70 8.26 -4.59
CA GLU A 127 8.47 7.02 -4.48
C GLU A 127 8.70 6.59 -3.01
N GLN A 128 8.29 7.40 -2.04
CA GLN A 128 8.31 7.04 -0.62
C GLN A 128 7.11 6.17 -0.23
N ILE A 129 7.28 5.35 0.80
CA ILE A 129 6.15 4.70 1.46
C ILE A 129 5.41 5.76 2.29
N GLY A 130 4.13 5.97 2.00
CA GLY A 130 3.23 6.73 2.87
C GLY A 130 2.58 5.83 3.91
N LEU A 131 3.00 5.94 5.16
CA LEU A 131 2.37 5.28 6.31
C LEU A 131 1.11 6.04 6.73
N GLY A 132 0.05 5.30 7.04
CA GLY A 132 -1.27 5.84 7.39
C GLY A 132 -2.23 5.79 6.21
N GLY A 133 -3.49 5.45 6.50
CA GLY A 133 -4.54 5.33 5.51
C GLY A 133 -5.02 3.90 5.28
N TYR A 134 -6.00 3.75 4.39
CA TYR A 134 -6.68 2.48 4.15
C TYR A 134 -5.73 1.38 3.62
N SER A 135 -4.81 1.76 2.73
CA SER A 135 -3.90 0.83 2.06
C SER A 135 -2.68 0.47 2.88
N THR A 136 -2.40 1.19 3.97
CA THR A 136 -1.22 0.98 4.82
C THR A 136 -1.61 0.72 6.27
N VAL A 137 -1.57 1.73 7.14
CA VAL A 137 -1.88 1.61 8.57
C VAL A 137 -3.25 2.25 8.83
N ARG A 138 -4.30 1.43 8.89
CA ARG A 138 -5.66 1.90 9.16
C ARG A 138 -5.78 2.48 10.57
N GLY A 139 -6.68 3.45 10.72
CA GLY A 139 -6.84 4.23 11.96
C GLY A 139 -6.11 5.58 11.91
N PHE A 140 -5.26 5.81 10.92
CA PHE A 140 -4.58 7.08 10.66
C PHE A 140 -5.08 7.73 9.36
N PRO A 141 -4.93 9.06 9.21
CA PRO A 141 -5.08 9.76 7.93
C PRO A 141 -4.18 9.19 6.83
N GLU A 142 -4.56 9.42 5.58
CA GLU A 142 -3.77 8.99 4.42
C GLU A 142 -2.39 9.67 4.42
N ARG A 143 -1.34 8.84 4.33
CA ARG A 143 0.06 9.30 4.26
C ARG A 143 0.48 10.25 5.40
N GLU A 144 0.02 9.95 6.61
CA GLU A 144 0.41 10.63 7.86
C GLU A 144 1.92 10.85 7.97
N VAL A 145 2.72 9.84 7.59
CA VAL A 145 4.18 9.95 7.55
C VAL A 145 4.74 9.33 6.29
N ASN A 146 5.75 9.96 5.68
CA ASN A 146 6.46 9.40 4.53
C ASN A 146 7.87 8.95 4.93
N ILE A 147 8.23 7.74 4.50
CA ILE A 147 9.54 7.11 4.75
C ILE A 147 10.18 6.65 3.44
N ASP A 148 11.50 6.76 3.35
CA ASP A 148 12.28 6.30 2.20
C ASP A 148 12.58 4.81 2.30
N SER A 149 12.81 4.33 3.52
CA SER A 149 13.08 2.93 3.82
C SER A 149 12.30 2.45 5.03
N GLY A 150 11.76 1.24 4.99
CA GLY A 150 11.08 0.65 6.12
C GLY A 150 10.21 -0.55 5.74
N VAL A 151 9.33 -0.90 6.67
CA VAL A 151 8.43 -2.06 6.58
C VAL A 151 7.01 -1.66 6.92
N LEU A 152 6.06 -2.34 6.29
CA LEU A 152 4.63 -2.28 6.53
C LEU A 152 4.10 -3.71 6.65
N LEU A 153 3.35 -3.98 7.69
CA LEU A 153 2.68 -5.24 7.97
C LEU A 153 1.18 -4.98 8.09
N ARG A 154 0.38 -5.82 7.44
CA ARG A 154 -1.08 -5.78 7.52
C ARG A 154 -1.62 -7.18 7.75
N ASN A 155 -2.30 -7.36 8.87
CA ASN A 155 -2.81 -8.66 9.28
C ASN A 155 -4.33 -8.56 9.40
N GLU A 156 -5.05 -9.48 8.77
CA GLU A 156 -6.50 -9.55 8.81
C GLU A 156 -6.98 -10.95 9.11
N LEU A 157 -7.72 -11.11 10.20
CA LEU A 157 -8.48 -12.31 10.49
C LEU A 157 -9.91 -12.11 9.97
N ARG A 158 -10.34 -12.96 9.05
CA ARG A 158 -11.64 -12.88 8.37
C ARG A 158 -12.51 -14.07 8.73
N THR A 159 -13.80 -13.82 8.95
CA THR A 159 -14.80 -14.87 9.13
C THR A 159 -15.06 -15.60 7.81
N PRO A 160 -15.72 -16.77 7.84
CA PRO A 160 -16.43 -17.26 6.66
C PRO A 160 -17.37 -16.19 6.11
N THR A 161 -17.61 -16.27 4.80
CA THR A 161 -18.65 -15.47 4.15
C THR A 161 -20.02 -15.97 4.58
N ILE A 162 -20.91 -15.05 4.95
CA ILE A 162 -22.26 -15.33 5.40
C ILE A 162 -23.22 -14.86 4.31
N ALA A 163 -23.91 -15.80 3.67
CA ALA A 163 -24.97 -15.50 2.73
C ALA A 163 -26.17 -14.94 3.50
N LEU A 164 -26.46 -13.64 3.34
CA LEU A 164 -27.52 -12.98 4.13
C LEU A 164 -28.90 -13.58 3.85
N ALA A 165 -29.14 -14.10 2.64
CA ALA A 165 -30.39 -14.76 2.27
C ALA A 165 -30.67 -16.00 3.14
N GLU A 166 -29.63 -16.76 3.50
CA GLU A 166 -29.76 -17.98 4.30
C GLU A 166 -30.08 -17.67 5.77
N LEU A 167 -29.64 -16.52 6.29
CA LEU A 167 -29.93 -16.09 7.66
C LEU A 167 -31.40 -15.73 7.89
N VAL A 168 -32.11 -15.29 6.84
CA VAL A 168 -33.50 -14.80 6.94
C VAL A 168 -34.50 -15.64 6.14
N ASP A 169 -34.11 -16.86 5.75
CA ASP A 169 -34.92 -17.80 4.97
C ASP A 169 -35.59 -17.15 3.74
N TYR A 170 -34.81 -16.35 3.01
CA TYR A 170 -35.30 -15.59 1.86
C TYR A 170 -34.82 -16.19 0.55
N SER A 171 -35.74 -16.34 -0.41
CA SER A 171 -35.49 -17.06 -1.67
C SER A 171 -34.64 -16.29 -2.69
N LYS A 172 -34.41 -14.99 -2.49
CA LYS A 172 -33.56 -14.18 -3.37
C LYS A 172 -32.25 -13.85 -2.66
N SER A 173 -31.15 -13.80 -3.41
CA SER A 173 -29.87 -13.36 -2.86
C SER A 173 -30.01 -11.98 -2.24
N LEU A 174 -29.51 -11.84 -1.01
CA LEU A 174 -29.38 -10.58 -0.29
C LEU A 174 -27.91 -10.14 -0.21
N GLY A 175 -27.04 -10.79 -0.99
CA GLY A 175 -25.61 -10.60 -0.94
C GLY A 175 -24.92 -11.36 0.19
N ASP A 176 -23.61 -11.19 0.20
CA ASP A 176 -22.65 -11.92 1.01
C ASP A 176 -21.96 -10.94 1.96
N LEU A 177 -21.92 -11.29 3.24
CA LEU A 177 -21.28 -10.52 4.29
C LEU A 177 -20.05 -11.24 4.81
N GLN A 178 -18.93 -10.51 4.97
CA GLN A 178 -17.76 -11.02 5.67
C GLN A 178 -17.30 -9.99 6.69
N LEU A 179 -17.08 -10.44 7.92
CA LEU A 179 -16.53 -9.62 8.99
C LEU A 179 -15.03 -9.89 9.11
N LEU A 180 -14.30 -8.88 9.58
CA LEU A 180 -12.87 -9.03 9.87
C LEU A 180 -12.43 -8.22 11.07
N ALA A 181 -11.34 -8.65 11.66
CA ALA A 181 -10.51 -7.87 12.57
C ALA A 181 -9.14 -7.69 11.95
N PHE A 182 -8.50 -6.55 12.20
CA PHE A 182 -7.19 -6.26 11.64
C PHE A 182 -6.22 -5.65 12.64
N TRP A 183 -4.93 -5.85 12.36
CA TRP A 183 -3.82 -5.15 12.99
C TRP A 183 -2.79 -4.80 11.92
N ASP A 184 -2.51 -3.51 11.80
CA ASP A 184 -1.55 -2.95 10.86
C ASP A 184 -0.40 -2.27 11.62
N TYR A 185 0.79 -2.32 11.05
CA TYR A 185 2.01 -1.77 11.64
C TYR A 185 2.93 -1.28 10.53
N GLY A 186 3.45 -0.08 10.64
CA GLY A 186 4.43 0.48 9.73
C GLY A 186 5.58 1.09 10.51
N SER A 187 6.82 0.85 10.09
CA SER A 187 8.00 1.46 10.70
C SER A 187 9.09 1.69 9.67
N GLY A 188 9.74 2.84 9.72
CA GLY A 188 10.83 3.16 8.81
C GLY A 188 11.43 4.51 9.12
N ARG A 189 12.22 5.03 8.19
CA ARG A 189 12.90 6.30 8.35
C ARG A 189 12.81 7.12 7.07
N ASN A 190 12.86 8.43 7.26
CA ASN A 190 13.13 9.38 6.20
C ASN A 190 14.62 9.72 6.24
N ASP A 191 15.34 9.53 5.13
CA ASP A 191 16.80 9.63 5.10
C ASP A 191 17.31 11.07 5.29
N TYR A 192 16.46 12.08 5.06
CA TYR A 192 16.74 13.49 5.34
C TYR A 192 16.50 13.85 6.81
N GLU A 193 15.35 13.46 7.39
CA GLU A 193 15.04 13.75 8.80
C GLU A 193 15.85 12.89 9.78
N GLY A 194 16.25 11.68 9.37
CA GLY A 194 17.04 10.74 10.16
C GLY A 194 16.30 10.06 11.33
N GLU A 195 15.06 10.44 11.60
CA GLU A 195 14.25 9.88 12.68
C GLU A 195 13.43 8.66 12.24
N ASN A 196 13.38 7.64 13.10
CA ASN A 196 12.52 6.50 12.90
C ASN A 196 11.06 6.87 13.20
N GLN A 197 10.19 6.51 12.28
CA GLN A 197 8.77 6.75 12.26
C GLN A 197 8.04 5.44 12.40
N THR A 198 7.06 5.36 13.30
CA THR A 198 6.30 4.12 13.53
C THR A 198 4.85 4.43 13.75
N LEU A 199 3.97 3.73 13.03
CA LEU A 199 2.52 3.74 13.22
C LEU A 199 2.03 2.31 13.48
N SER A 200 1.05 2.15 14.35
CA SER A 200 0.31 0.90 14.51
C SER A 200 -1.15 1.19 14.75
N GLY A 201 -2.03 0.47 14.06
CA GLY A 201 -3.47 0.59 14.22
C GLY A 201 -4.14 -0.78 14.21
N TYR A 202 -5.34 -0.84 14.77
CA TYR A 202 -6.15 -2.05 14.82
C TYR A 202 -7.61 -1.70 14.69
N GLY A 203 -8.45 -2.66 14.34
CA GLY A 203 -9.86 -2.38 14.19
C GLY A 203 -10.68 -3.52 13.65
N LEU A 204 -11.90 -3.18 13.24
CA LEU A 204 -12.88 -4.09 12.69
C LEU A 204 -13.29 -3.63 11.29
N GLY A 205 -13.64 -4.59 10.46
CA GLY A 205 -14.08 -4.33 9.10
C GLY A 205 -15.24 -5.21 8.68
N LEU A 206 -15.89 -4.73 7.64
CA LEU A 206 -17.03 -5.36 6.99
C LEU A 206 -16.79 -5.32 5.48
N ARG A 207 -17.06 -6.44 4.83
CA ARG A 207 -17.11 -6.58 3.38
C ARG A 207 -18.50 -7.06 3.01
N TYR A 208 -19.12 -6.39 2.06
CA TYR A 208 -20.43 -6.77 1.54
C TYR A 208 -20.39 -6.82 0.02
N ASN A 209 -20.85 -7.92 -0.56
CA ASN A 209 -20.94 -8.07 -2.01
C ASN A 209 -22.36 -8.46 -2.41
N PHE A 210 -22.92 -7.80 -3.41
CA PHE A 210 -24.22 -8.15 -3.98
C PHE A 210 -24.06 -8.54 -5.45
N GLY A 211 -24.06 -9.85 -5.69
CA GLY A 211 -23.75 -10.42 -7.01
C GLY A 211 -22.38 -9.94 -7.51
N SER A 212 -22.30 -9.63 -8.80
CA SER A 212 -21.11 -9.04 -9.42
C SER A 212 -21.18 -7.52 -9.57
N TYR A 213 -22.23 -6.89 -9.05
CA TYR A 213 -22.57 -5.50 -9.34
C TYR A 213 -22.15 -4.53 -8.25
N VAL A 214 -22.18 -4.94 -6.98
CA VAL A 214 -21.88 -4.03 -5.86
C VAL A 214 -20.90 -4.69 -4.91
N SER A 215 -19.83 -3.97 -4.59
CA SER A 215 -18.89 -4.30 -3.53
C SER A 215 -18.72 -3.12 -2.58
N LEU A 216 -19.09 -3.30 -1.32
CA LEU A 216 -18.94 -2.34 -0.23
C LEU A 216 -17.87 -2.81 0.75
N ARG A 217 -17.05 -1.86 1.18
CA ARG A 217 -16.03 -2.02 2.19
C ARG A 217 -16.18 -0.95 3.26
N LEU A 218 -16.19 -1.37 4.52
CA LEU A 218 -16.11 -0.49 5.68
C LEU A 218 -15.00 -1.01 6.60
N ASP A 219 -14.09 -0.14 7.01
CA ASP A 219 -13.06 -0.46 8.01
C ASP A 219 -12.99 0.67 9.02
N TYR A 220 -13.18 0.35 10.29
CA TYR A 220 -13.07 1.30 11.39
C TYR A 220 -11.84 0.95 12.22
N GLY A 221 -10.84 1.81 12.18
CA GLY A 221 -9.55 1.62 12.83
C GLY A 221 -9.30 2.61 13.97
N PHE A 222 -8.53 2.18 14.95
CA PHE A 222 -8.05 2.98 16.08
C PHE A 222 -6.54 3.10 16.03
N GLN A 223 -6.03 4.26 16.44
CA GLN A 223 -4.59 4.50 16.57
C GLN A 223 -4.06 3.79 17.82
N GLY A 224 -3.09 2.88 17.65
CA GLY A 224 -2.43 2.17 18.75
C GLY A 224 -1.12 2.83 19.17
N SER A 225 -0.23 3.12 18.21
CA SER A 225 1.02 3.87 18.43
C SER A 225 1.35 4.75 17.21
N GLY A 226 1.95 5.94 17.41
CA GLY A 226 2.23 6.90 16.35
C GLY A 226 3.17 8.04 16.77
N ARG A 227 3.75 8.79 15.81
CA ARG A 227 4.65 9.94 16.04
C ARG A 227 3.97 11.05 16.85
N ASP A 228 2.71 11.34 16.54
CA ASP A 228 1.91 12.33 17.23
C ASP A 228 0.46 11.83 17.36
N ILE A 229 0.16 11.03 18.40
CA ILE A 229 -1.24 10.70 18.73
C ILE A 229 -1.90 11.98 19.23
N TYR A 230 -2.49 12.76 18.32
CA TYR A 230 -3.33 13.88 18.68
C TYR A 230 -4.57 13.36 19.40
N LYS A 231 -4.76 13.78 20.66
CA LYS A 231 -5.86 13.41 21.57
C LYS A 231 -7.30 13.49 21.03
N ASN A 232 -7.51 13.97 19.81
CA ASN A 232 -8.82 14.21 19.22
C ASN A 232 -9.14 13.32 18.00
N GLU A 233 -8.19 12.54 17.48
CA GLU A 233 -8.42 11.67 16.30
C GLU A 233 -7.94 10.24 16.54
N ASP A 234 -8.41 9.62 17.63
CA ASP A 234 -8.00 8.26 18.01
C ASP A 234 -8.54 7.16 17.07
N SER A 235 -9.33 7.52 16.04
CA SER A 235 -9.95 6.57 15.12
C SER A 235 -10.29 7.13 13.74
N GLN A 236 -10.22 6.28 12.72
CA GLN A 236 -10.53 6.61 11.33
C GLN A 236 -11.52 5.59 10.73
N LEU A 237 -12.52 6.08 9.99
CA LEU A 237 -13.39 5.26 9.14
C LEU A 237 -12.90 5.30 7.69
N HIS A 238 -12.70 4.14 7.08
CA HIS A 238 -12.43 4.00 5.66
C HIS A 238 -13.61 3.32 4.97
N VAL A 239 -14.09 3.94 3.89
CA VAL A 239 -15.23 3.45 3.10
C VAL A 239 -14.78 3.27 1.65
N GLY A 240 -15.18 2.16 1.04
CA GLY A 240 -14.99 1.91 -0.38
C GLY A 240 -16.25 1.32 -0.99
N LEU A 241 -16.69 1.85 -2.12
CA LEU A 241 -17.85 1.36 -2.86
C LEU A 241 -17.47 1.22 -4.34
N VAL A 242 -17.66 0.02 -4.88
CA VAL A 242 -17.52 -0.27 -6.30
C VAL A 242 -18.88 -0.70 -6.84
N ILE A 243 -19.29 -0.09 -7.94
CA ILE A 243 -20.52 -0.44 -8.66
C ILE A 243 -20.12 -0.79 -10.10
N GLY A 244 -20.37 -2.04 -10.49
CA GLY A 244 -20.23 -2.55 -11.85
C GLY A 244 -21.59 -2.63 -12.54
N TYR A 245 -21.59 -2.41 -13.86
CA TYR A 245 -22.75 -2.51 -14.73
C TYR A 245 -22.40 -3.28 -16.01
#